data_AF-A0A3C0U3X8-F1
#
_entry.id   AF-A0A3C0U3X8-F1
#
_cell.length_a   1.000
_cell.length_b   1.000
_cell.length_c   1.000
_cell.angle_alpha   90.00
_cell.angle_beta   90.00
_cell.angle_gamma   90.00
#
_symmetry.space_group_name_H-M   'P 1'
#
loop_
_entity.id
_entity.type
_entity.pdbx_description
1 polymer ?
#
loop_
_entity_poly.entity_id
_entity_poly.type
_entity_poly.pdbx_seq_one_letter_code
_entity_poly.pdbx_strand_id
1 'polypeptide(L)'
;IGGIFFDHIKPDQELSGERLESYIYGIANAFLPAYLPIVKKRLALSYSSDNKVWQEIRRGRYVEFNLLHDRGTSFGLKTGGRIESIFMSLPPTVRWEYNHTPKEGSPEWETLEVLKKPKEWL
;
A
#
# COMPACT_ATOMS: atom_id res chain seq x y z
N ILE A 1 -6.19 -0.68 3.00
CA ILE A 1 -7.02 -1.43 3.98
C ILE A 1 -6.21 -2.04 5.12
N GLY A 2 -4.91 -1.72 5.22
CA GLY A 2 -4.05 -2.22 6.28
C GLY A 2 -3.39 -3.55 5.92
N GLY A 3 -2.84 -4.19 6.94
CA GLY A 3 -1.99 -5.37 6.87
C GLY A 3 -1.14 -5.42 8.13
N ILE A 4 0.03 -6.05 8.04
CA ILE A 4 0.99 -6.11 9.13
C ILE A 4 2.12 -5.11 8.85
N PHE A 5 2.43 -4.26 9.82
CA PHE A 5 3.59 -3.38 9.81
C PHE A 5 4.25 -3.42 11.19
N PHE A 6 5.56 -3.58 11.22
CA PHE A 6 6.35 -3.55 12.44
C PHE A 6 7.75 -3.00 12.14
N ASP A 7 8.35 -2.40 13.15
CA ASP A 7 9.70 -1.85 13.12
C ASP A 7 10.31 -2.02 14.51
N HIS A 8 11.63 -2.08 14.60
CA HIS A 8 12.38 -2.17 15.86
C HIS A 8 12.04 -3.37 16.80
N ILE A 9 11.49 -4.47 16.28
CA ILE A 9 11.37 -5.71 17.06
C ILE A 9 12.77 -6.31 17.23
N LYS A 10 13.17 -6.55 18.48
CA LYS A 10 14.47 -7.12 18.85
C LYS A 10 14.26 -8.36 19.70
N PRO A 11 15.16 -9.36 19.63
CA PRO A 11 15.13 -10.47 20.55
C PRO A 11 15.31 -10.01 22.00
N ASP A 12 14.62 -10.68 22.92
CA ASP A 12 14.71 -10.47 24.36
C ASP A 12 14.58 -11.80 25.12
N GLN A 13 14.29 -11.74 26.43
CA GLN A 13 14.16 -12.95 27.26
C GLN A 13 12.96 -13.82 26.87
N GLU A 14 11.93 -13.26 26.23
CA GLU A 14 10.70 -13.97 25.85
C GLU A 14 10.66 -14.31 24.35
N LEU A 15 11.32 -13.50 23.51
CA LEU A 15 11.42 -13.66 22.07
C LEU A 15 12.87 -13.96 21.66
N SER A 16 13.17 -15.25 21.43
CA SER A 16 14.49 -15.63 20.91
C SER A 16 14.71 -15.12 19.47
N GLY A 17 15.97 -15.03 19.06
CA GLY A 17 16.35 -14.65 17.70
C GLY A 17 15.75 -15.58 16.65
N GLU A 18 15.77 -16.88 16.89
CA GLU A 18 15.24 -17.90 15.98
C GLU A 18 13.72 -17.78 15.84
N ARG A 19 13.02 -17.42 16.92
CA ARG A 19 11.57 -17.19 16.88
C ARG A 19 11.23 -15.94 16.09
N LEU A 20 11.99 -14.85 16.26
CA LEU A 20 11.81 -13.62 15.48
C LEU A 20 12.10 -13.86 13.99
N GLU A 21 13.16 -14.58 13.67
CA GLU A 21 13.49 -14.95 12.29
C GLU A 21 12.37 -15.80 11.67
N SER A 22 11.91 -16.84 12.37
CA SER A 22 10.80 -17.68 11.93
C SER A 22 9.52 -16.89 11.72
N TYR A 23 9.26 -15.90 12.57
CA TYR A 23 8.12 -14.98 12.44
C TYR A 23 8.22 -14.13 11.17
N ILE A 24 9.40 -13.54 10.90
CA ILE A 24 9.65 -12.74 9.68
C ILE A 24 9.46 -13.58 8.42
N TYR A 25 10.03 -14.80 8.37
CA TYR A 25 9.82 -15.70 7.24
C TYR A 25 8.35 -16.11 7.09
N GLY A 26 7.66 -16.37 8.21
CA GLY A 26 6.24 -16.67 8.21
C GLY A 26 5.42 -15.58 7.51
N ILE A 27 5.68 -14.30 7.85
CA ILE A 27 5.00 -13.15 7.24
C ILE A 27 5.35 -13.02 5.75
N ALA A 28 6.64 -13.11 5.41
CA ALA A 28 7.08 -12.99 4.02
C ALA A 28 6.44 -14.08 3.14
N ASN A 29 6.42 -15.32 3.62
CA ASN A 29 5.83 -16.46 2.91
C ASN A 29 4.29 -16.38 2.84
N ALA A 30 3.64 -15.67 3.77
CA ALA A 30 2.18 -15.48 3.76
C ALA A 30 1.70 -14.45 2.72
N PHE A 31 2.58 -13.56 2.22
CA PHE A 31 2.18 -12.50 1.31
C PHE A 31 1.58 -13.02 -0.01
N LEU A 32 2.28 -13.94 -0.70
CA LEU A 32 1.81 -14.46 -1.99
C LEU A 32 0.50 -15.26 -1.87
N PRO A 33 0.35 -16.19 -0.91
CA PRO A 33 -0.93 -16.86 -0.65
C PRO A 33 -2.08 -15.90 -0.34
N ALA A 34 -1.82 -14.78 0.34
CA ALA A 34 -2.85 -13.79 0.65
C ALA A 34 -3.23 -12.94 -0.57
N TYR A 35 -2.26 -12.51 -1.39
CA TYR A 35 -2.48 -11.53 -2.45
C TYR A 35 -2.84 -12.15 -3.81
N LEU A 36 -2.21 -13.28 -4.19
CA LEU A 36 -2.43 -13.89 -5.51
C LEU A 36 -3.89 -14.31 -5.78
N PRO A 37 -4.66 -14.84 -4.81
CA PRO A 37 -6.07 -15.15 -5.04
C PRO A 37 -6.90 -13.92 -5.42
N ILE A 38 -6.58 -12.74 -4.85
CA ILE A 38 -7.24 -11.47 -5.17
C ILE A 38 -6.94 -11.09 -6.62
N VAL A 39 -5.67 -11.16 -7.03
CA VAL A 39 -5.26 -10.86 -8.41
C VAL A 39 -5.98 -11.80 -9.38
N LYS A 40 -5.91 -13.12 -9.17
CA LYS A 40 -6.56 -14.11 -10.04
C LYS A 40 -8.06 -13.88 -10.17
N LYS A 41 -8.75 -13.56 -9.07
CA LYS A 41 -10.20 -13.29 -9.05
C LYS A 41 -10.58 -12.01 -9.80
N ARG A 42 -9.72 -11.00 -9.81
CA ARG A 42 -10.03 -9.65 -10.31
C ARG A 42 -9.41 -9.35 -11.69
N LEU A 43 -8.45 -10.15 -12.15
CA LEU A 43 -7.67 -9.89 -13.37
C LEU A 43 -8.52 -9.70 -14.63
N ALA A 44 -9.57 -10.50 -14.79
CA ALA A 44 -10.42 -10.49 -15.98
C ALA A 44 -11.63 -9.54 -15.89
N LEU A 45 -11.74 -8.75 -14.82
CA LEU A 45 -12.85 -7.83 -14.67
C LEU A 45 -12.71 -6.67 -15.66
N SER A 46 -13.77 -6.43 -16.42
CA SER A 46 -13.90 -5.23 -17.24
C SER A 46 -13.92 -3.98 -16.37
N TYR A 47 -13.32 -2.91 -16.88
CA TYR A 47 -13.31 -1.61 -16.22
C TYR A 47 -13.61 -0.52 -17.26
N SER A 48 -14.25 0.55 -16.83
CA SER A 48 -14.52 1.72 -17.67
C SER A 48 -13.34 2.70 -17.68
N SER A 49 -13.40 3.70 -18.57
CA SER A 49 -12.52 4.87 -18.51
C SER A 49 -12.58 5.57 -17.16
N ASP A 50 -13.77 5.66 -16.55
CA ASP A 50 -13.97 6.34 -15.28
C ASP A 50 -13.31 5.59 -14.14
N ASN A 51 -13.34 4.24 -14.16
CA ASN A 51 -12.58 3.44 -13.20
C ASN A 51 -11.06 3.67 -13.34
N LYS A 52 -10.58 3.88 -14.58
CA LYS A 52 -9.17 4.19 -14.82
C LYS A 52 -8.79 5.57 -14.30
N VAL A 53 -9.63 6.57 -14.53
CA VAL A 53 -9.47 7.92 -13.95
C VAL A 53 -9.41 7.85 -12.43
N TRP A 54 -10.36 7.14 -11.81
CA TRP A 54 -10.36 6.94 -10.36
C TRP A 54 -9.08 6.27 -9.87
N GLN A 55 -8.61 5.21 -10.54
CA GLN A 55 -7.36 4.54 -10.21
C GLN A 55 -6.17 5.53 -10.21
N GLU A 56 -6.09 6.43 -11.19
CA GLU A 56 -5.00 7.40 -11.30
C GLU A 56 -5.06 8.47 -10.20
N ILE A 57 -6.26 8.91 -9.83
CA ILE A 57 -6.46 9.81 -8.68
C ILE A 57 -6.01 9.13 -7.38
N ARG A 58 -6.35 7.84 -7.19
CA ARG A 58 -5.90 7.07 -6.02
C ARG A 58 -4.39 6.85 -6.01
N ARG A 59 -3.79 6.66 -7.18
CA ARG A 59 -2.33 6.58 -7.35
C ARG A 59 -1.63 7.90 -7.01
N GLY A 60 -2.26 9.05 -7.26
CA GLY A 60 -1.75 10.36 -6.80
C GLY A 60 -1.57 10.40 -5.27
N ARG A 61 -2.53 9.88 -4.51
CA ARG A 61 -2.41 9.75 -3.04
C ARG A 61 -1.32 8.76 -2.60
N TYR A 62 -1.06 7.72 -3.39
CA TYR A 62 0.05 6.80 -3.13
C TYR A 62 1.41 7.49 -3.32
N VAL A 63 1.55 8.34 -4.34
CA VAL A 63 2.74 9.17 -4.55
C VAL A 63 2.93 10.17 -3.42
N GLU A 64 1.86 10.88 -3.00
CA GLU A 64 1.92 11.79 -1.85
C GLU A 64 2.43 11.07 -0.60
N PHE A 65 1.91 9.88 -0.29
CA PHE A 65 2.38 9.11 0.86
C PHE A 65 3.87 8.76 0.75
N ASN A 66 4.31 8.21 -0.38
CA ASN A 66 5.72 7.80 -0.53
C ASN A 66 6.69 8.99 -0.49
N LEU A 67 6.32 10.13 -1.09
CA LEU A 67 7.21 11.29 -1.14
C LEU A 67 7.19 12.13 0.14
N LEU A 68 6.08 12.17 0.87
CA LEU A 68 5.90 13.07 2.03
C LEU A 68 5.96 12.35 3.37
N HIS A 69 5.59 11.08 3.44
CA HIS A 69 5.38 10.36 4.70
C HIS A 69 6.25 9.11 4.85
N ASP A 70 6.62 8.44 3.76
CA ASP A 70 7.49 7.28 3.85
C ASP A 70 8.91 7.69 4.27
N ARG A 71 9.28 7.24 5.47
CA ARG A 71 10.60 7.51 6.07
C ARG A 71 11.71 6.89 5.24
N GLY A 72 11.49 5.71 4.66
CA GLY A 72 12.48 5.01 3.83
C GLY A 72 12.83 5.80 2.56
N THR A 73 11.81 6.23 1.82
CA THR A 73 11.94 7.09 0.64
C THR A 73 12.63 8.41 0.99
N SER A 74 12.13 9.13 2.01
CA SER A 74 12.71 10.40 2.44
C SER A 74 14.19 10.29 2.83
N PHE A 75 14.55 9.23 3.56
CA PHE A 75 15.93 8.96 3.95
C PHE A 75 16.82 8.66 2.74
N GLY A 76 16.37 7.78 1.84
CA GLY A 76 17.12 7.42 0.63
C GLY A 76 17.40 8.62 -0.27
N LEU A 77 16.43 9.52 -0.43
CA LEU A 77 16.60 10.75 -1.21
C LEU A 77 17.61 11.70 -0.58
N LYS A 78 17.57 11.88 0.75
CA LYS A 78 18.47 12.80 1.47
C LYS A 78 19.91 12.29 1.59
N THR A 79 20.11 10.97 1.54
CA THR A 79 21.42 10.34 1.70
C THR A 79 22.11 9.97 0.38
N GLY A 80 21.54 10.36 -0.76
CA GLY A 80 22.12 10.08 -2.08
C GLY A 80 21.97 8.62 -2.53
N GLY A 81 20.92 7.94 -2.06
CA GLY A 81 20.58 6.58 -2.50
C GLY A 81 20.25 6.50 -3.99
N ARG A 82 20.19 5.28 -4.51
CA ARG A 82 19.89 5.03 -5.94
C ARG A 82 18.44 5.43 -6.26
N ILE A 83 18.28 6.58 -6.89
CA ILE A 83 16.97 7.18 -7.21
C ILE A 83 16.02 6.21 -7.92
N GLU A 84 16.47 5.52 -8.96
CA GLU A 84 15.66 4.55 -9.71
C GLU A 84 15.16 3.37 -8.86
N SER A 85 15.92 2.97 -7.83
CA SER A 85 15.45 1.93 -6.90
C SER A 85 14.42 2.48 -5.93
N ILE A 86 14.60 3.72 -5.46
CA ILE A 86 13.65 4.39 -4.54
C ILE A 86 12.31 4.61 -5.24
N PHE A 87 12.34 5.05 -6.51
CA PHE A 87 11.15 5.36 -7.28
C PHE A 87 10.48 4.15 -7.95
N MET A 88 11.01 2.93 -7.78
CA MET A 88 10.34 1.71 -8.23
C MET A 88 8.94 1.55 -7.62
N SER A 89 8.70 2.14 -6.44
CA SER A 89 7.38 2.17 -5.81
C SER A 89 6.38 3.08 -6.52
N LEU A 90 6.83 4.05 -7.32
CA LEU A 90 5.94 5.04 -7.92
C LEU A 90 5.16 4.43 -9.09
N PRO A 91 3.85 4.71 -9.19
CA PRO A 91 3.01 4.22 -10.27
C PRO A 91 3.35 4.89 -11.61
N PRO A 92 3.08 4.21 -12.75
CA PRO A 92 3.43 4.72 -14.08
C PRO A 92 2.57 5.90 -14.54
N THR A 93 1.32 6.00 -14.07
CA THR A 93 0.42 7.12 -14.36
C THR A 93 -0.30 7.54 -13.08
N VAL A 94 -0.41 8.85 -12.89
CA VAL A 94 -1.04 9.50 -11.73
C VAL A 94 -1.83 10.71 -12.17
N ARG A 95 -2.83 11.07 -11.38
CA ARG A 95 -3.65 12.25 -11.62
C ARG A 95 -3.92 13.01 -10.33
N TRP A 96 -3.91 14.33 -10.43
CA TRP A 96 -4.46 15.23 -9.42
C TRP A 96 -5.58 16.04 -10.04
N GLU A 97 -6.71 16.09 -9.34
CA GLU A 97 -7.87 16.90 -9.72
C GLU A 97 -8.20 17.84 -8.54
N TYR A 98 -8.44 19.11 -8.85
CA TYR A 98 -8.74 20.11 -7.85
C TYR A 98 -10.06 19.77 -7.14
N ASN A 99 -10.00 19.69 -5.80
CA ASN A 99 -11.15 19.43 -4.92
C ASN A 99 -12.03 18.24 -5.34
N HIS A 100 -11.43 17.20 -5.93
CA HIS A 100 -12.17 16.04 -6.40
C HIS A 100 -12.84 15.28 -5.26
N THR A 101 -14.14 15.07 -5.38
CA THR A 101 -14.95 14.26 -4.46
C THR A 101 -15.80 13.28 -5.28
N PRO A 102 -15.69 11.96 -5.07
CA PRO A 102 -16.52 11.00 -5.79
C PRO A 102 -17.99 11.16 -5.38
N LYS A 103 -18.90 10.73 -6.27
CA LYS A 103 -20.34 10.77 -6.00
C LYS A 103 -20.68 9.98 -4.74
N GLU A 104 -21.48 10.54 -3.85
CA GLU A 104 -21.93 9.84 -2.64
C GLU A 104 -22.65 8.52 -2.98
N GLY A 105 -22.36 7.47 -2.21
CA GLY A 105 -22.89 6.12 -2.45
C GLY A 105 -22.31 5.38 -3.66
N SER A 106 -21.34 5.96 -4.38
CA SER A 106 -20.59 5.24 -5.42
C SER A 106 -19.57 4.25 -4.82
N PRO A 107 -19.11 3.24 -5.57
CA PRO A 107 -18.00 2.39 -5.15
C PRO A 107 -16.73 3.16 -4.78
N GLU A 108 -16.46 4.27 -5.46
CA GLU A 108 -15.36 5.19 -5.17
C GLU A 108 -15.52 5.85 -3.80
N TRP A 109 -16.74 6.30 -3.47
CA TRP A 109 -17.07 6.85 -2.16
C TRP A 109 -16.92 5.81 -1.04
N GLU A 110 -17.47 4.60 -1.24
CA GLU A 110 -17.32 3.50 -0.28
C GLU A 110 -15.85 3.15 -0.02
N THR A 111 -15.03 3.18 -1.08
CA THR A 111 -13.59 2.99 -0.96
C THR A 111 -12.97 4.04 -0.04
N LEU A 112 -13.36 5.32 -0.16
CA LEU A 112 -12.84 6.37 0.72
C LEU A 112 -13.26 6.19 2.17
N GLU A 113 -14.50 5.77 2.42
CA GLU A 113 -14.97 5.52 3.79
C GLU A 113 -14.14 4.42 4.47
N VAL A 114 -13.84 3.34 3.75
CA VAL A 114 -12.96 2.26 4.24
C VAL A 114 -11.54 2.75 4.50
N LEU A 115 -11.02 3.66 3.66
CA LEU A 115 -9.64 4.16 3.81
C LEU A 115 -9.49 5.21 4.91
N LYS A 116 -10.54 5.98 5.19
CA LYS A 116 -10.55 6.99 6.27
C LYS A 116 -10.82 6.39 7.64
N LYS A 117 -11.61 5.31 7.68
CA LYS A 117 -12.04 4.66 8.93
C LYS A 117 -11.57 3.20 8.91
N PRO A 118 -10.48 2.87 9.62
CA PRO A 118 -10.05 1.49 9.80
C PRO A 118 -11.21 0.62 10.28
N LYS A 119 -11.29 -0.61 9.77
CA LYS A 119 -12.34 -1.57 10.10
C LYS A 119 -11.73 -2.80 10.75
N GLU A 120 -12.49 -3.40 11.67
CA GLU A 120 -12.24 -4.76 12.14
C GLU A 120 -12.74 -5.72 11.06
N TRP A 121 -11.81 -6.45 10.43
CA TRP A 121 -12.10 -7.28 9.25
C TRP A 121 -12.41 -8.75 9.60
N LEU A 122 -12.09 -9.17 10.83
CA LEU A 122 -12.24 -10.54 11.33
C LEU A 122 -13.43 -10.62 12.29
#